data_AF-A0A7X7D678-F1
#
_entry.id   AF-A0A7X7D678-F1
#
_cell.length_a   1.000
_cell.length_b   1.000
_cell.length_c   1.000
_cell.angle_alpha   90.00
_cell.angle_beta   90.00
_cell.angle_gamma   90.00
#
_symmetry.space_group_name_H-M   'P 1'
#
loop_
_entity.id
_entity.type
_entity.pdbx_description
1 polymer ?
#
loop_
_entity_poly.entity_id
_entity_poly.type
_entity_poly.pdbx_seq_one_letter_code
_entity_poly.pdbx_strand_id
1 'polypeptide(L)' 'MLDDGTYDAIVVDAEPGDGPGSIRLELAIASGPHKGEVIAITAADPAYASTDPLELLAVPATIVVAGGEPVVTLEP' A
#
# COMPACT_ATOMS: atom_id res chain seq x y z
N MET A 1 4.48 -10.89 7.42
CA MET A 1 3.06 -10.54 7.61
C MET A 1 3.02 -9.62 8.80
N LEU A 2 2.36 -8.48 8.65
CA LEU A 2 2.18 -7.53 9.75
C LEU A 2 1.16 -8.09 10.74
N ASP A 3 1.39 -7.83 12.03
CA ASP A 3 0.39 -8.11 13.08
C ASP A 3 -0.80 -7.14 12.95
N ASP A 4 -1.89 -7.43 13.67
CA ASP A 4 -3.01 -6.50 13.75
C ASP A 4 -2.56 -5.16 14.34
N GLY A 5 -2.92 -4.05 13.69
CA GLY A 5 -2.44 -2.73 14.06
C GLY A 5 -2.58 -1.67 12.96
N THR A 6 -1.96 -0.52 13.21
CA THR A 6 -1.91 0.61 12.27
C THR A 6 -0.46 0.98 12.02
N TYR A 7 -0.11 1.17 10.75
CA TYR A 7 1.24 1.41 10.29
C TYR A 7 1.27 2.61 9.35
N ASP A 8 2.20 3.53 9.58
CA ASP A 8 2.53 4.57 8.61
C ASP A 8 3.47 3.97 7.58
N ALA A 9 3.23 4.24 6.30
CA ALA A 9 4.02 3.74 5.20
C ALA A 9 4.19 4.79 4.09
N ILE A 10 5.10 4.49 3.16
CA ILE A 10 5.29 5.26 1.94
C ILE A 10 5.39 4.31 0.76
N VAL A 11 4.73 4.65 -0.35
CA VAL A 11 4.83 3.87 -1.59
C VAL A 11 6.24 4.04 -2.16
N VAL A 12 6.96 2.93 -2.30
CA VAL A 12 8.31 2.89 -2.90
C VAL A 12 8.31 2.32 -4.30
N ASP A 13 7.30 1.51 -4.64
CA ASP A 13 7.06 1.03 -6.00
C ASP A 13 5.56 0.81 -6.23
N ALA A 14 5.14 0.89 -7.49
CA ALA A 14 3.77 0.65 -7.90
C ALA A 14 3.72 0.11 -9.33
N GLU A 15 2.96 -0.97 -9.51
CA GLU A 15 2.78 -1.62 -10.81
C GLU A 15 1.31 -2.02 -11.00
N PRO A 16 0.77 -2.05 -12.24
CA PRO A 16 -0.55 -2.59 -12.49
C PRO A 16 -0.66 -4.03 -11.94
N GLY A 17 -1.76 -4.32 -11.26
CA GLY A 17 -2.04 -5.68 -10.78
C GLY A 17 -2.61 -6.58 -11.88
N ASP A 18 -2.85 -7.85 -11.54
CA ASP A 18 -3.31 -8.87 -12.49
C ASP A 18 -4.76 -8.69 -12.97
N GLY A 19 -5.56 -7.86 -12.26
CA GLY A 19 -6.98 -7.63 -12.54
C GLY A 19 -7.32 -6.18 -12.95
N PRO A 20 -8.46 -5.96 -13.63
CA PRO A 20 -8.94 -4.60 -13.94
C PRO A 20 -9.12 -3.78 -12.66
N GLY A 21 -8.57 -2.57 -12.62
CA GLY A 21 -8.63 -1.70 -11.44
C GLY A 21 -7.85 -2.23 -10.24
N SER A 22 -6.88 -3.13 -10.45
CA SER A 22 -5.96 -3.55 -9.41
C SER A 22 -4.58 -2.91 -9.58
N ILE A 23 -3.94 -2.64 -8.45
CA ILE A 23 -2.58 -2.11 -8.39
C ILE A 23 -1.80 -2.87 -7.32
N ARG A 24 -0.56 -3.23 -7.65
CA ARG A 24 0.40 -3.80 -6.71
C ARG A 24 1.26 -2.66 -6.20
N LEU A 25 1.24 -2.45 -4.89
CA LEU A 25 2.04 -1.44 -4.19
C LEU A 25 3.13 -2.12 -3.38
N GLU A 26 4.36 -1.63 -3.48
CA GLU A 26 5.40 -1.89 -2.49
C GLU A 26 5.47 -0.71 -1.53
N LEU A 27 5.30 -0.98 -0.24
CA LEU A 27 5.13 0.00 0.81
C LEU A 27 6.22 -0.19 1.85
N ALA A 28 7.04 0.84 2.07
CA ALA A 28 8.01 0.86 3.15
C ALA A 28 7.37 1.39 4.43
N ILE A 29 7.46 0.63 5.53
CA ILE A 29 6.95 1.05 6.84
C ILE A 29 7.83 2.18 7.39
N ALA A 30 7.21 3.32 7.70
CA ALA A 30 7.90 4.57 8.04
C ALA A 30 8.16 4.71 9.55
N SER A 31 7.37 4.03 10.39
CA SER A 31 7.39 4.20 11.84
C SER A 31 7.18 2.87 12.60
N GLY A 32 7.38 2.90 13.92
CA GLY A 32 7.11 1.76 14.79
C GLY A 32 8.09 0.58 14.67
N PRO A 33 7.74 -0.59 15.25
CA PRO A 33 8.62 -1.75 15.35
C PRO A 33 9.06 -2.36 14.01
N HIS A 34 8.27 -2.15 12.96
CA HIS A 34 8.51 -2.68 11.61
C HIS A 34 9.18 -1.67 10.67
N LYS A 35 9.66 -0.54 11.20
CA LYS A 35 10.27 0.52 10.38
C LYS A 35 11.36 -0.02 9.45
N GLY A 36 11.26 0.33 8.17
CA GLY A 36 12.20 -0.08 7.12
C GLY A 36 11.86 -1.42 6.47
N GLU A 37 10.87 -2.17 6.98
CA GLU A 37 10.30 -3.32 6.29
C GLU A 37 9.55 -2.85 5.02
N VAL A 38 9.72 -3.57 3.92
CA VAL A 38 8.97 -3.34 2.67
C VAL A 38 7.98 -4.48 2.51
N ILE A 39 6.70 -4.14 2.33
CA ILE A 39 5.63 -5.11 2.12
C ILE A 39 4.90 -4.83 0.81
N ALA A 40 4.43 -5.91 0.17
CA ALA A 40 3.62 -5.81 -1.03
C ALA A 40 2.13 -5.96 -0.69
N ILE A 41 1.31 -5.01 -1.14
CA ILE A 41 -0.16 -5.07 -1.03
C ILE A 41 -0.74 -4.95 -2.44
N THR A 42 -1.67 -5.84 -2.77
CA THR A 42 -2.49 -5.66 -3.98
C THR A 42 -3.80 -5.03 -3.57
N ALA A 43 -4.04 -3.80 -4.02
CA ALA A 43 -5.30 -3.10 -3.82
C ALA A 43 -6.16 -3.22 -5.08
N ALA A 44 -7.47 -3.31 -4.91
CA ALA A 44 -8.43 -3.30 -6.00
C ALA A 44 -9.47 -2.21 -5.75
N ASP A 45 -9.46 -1.17 -6.59
CA ASP A 45 -10.41 -0.06 -6.58
C ASP A 45 -10.60 0.44 -8.03
N PRO A 46 -11.82 0.68 -8.50
CA PRO A 46 -12.06 1.22 -9.84
C PRO A 46 -11.28 2.50 -10.16
N ALA A 47 -10.92 3.32 -9.16
CA ALA A 47 -10.10 4.51 -9.33
C ALA A 47 -8.72 4.19 -9.92
N TYR A 48 -8.13 3.04 -9.59
CA TYR A 48 -6.82 2.63 -10.10
C TYR A 48 -6.83 2.25 -11.57
N ALA A 49 -8.00 2.02 -12.19
CA ALA A 49 -8.07 1.64 -13.60
C ALA A 49 -7.52 2.71 -14.56
N SER A 50 -7.48 3.97 -14.12
CA SER A 50 -6.95 5.11 -14.88
C SER A 50 -5.74 5.79 -14.23
N THR A 51 -5.23 5.25 -13.11
CA THR A 51 -4.10 5.83 -12.38
C THR A 51 -2.79 5.44 -13.07
N ASP A 52 -1.88 6.40 -13.25
CA ASP A 52 -0.49 6.11 -13.60
C ASP A 52 0.25 5.67 -12.32
N PRO A 53 0.82 4.44 -12.27
CA PRO A 53 1.54 3.97 -11.09
C PRO A 53 2.67 4.89 -10.65
N LEU A 54 3.30 5.62 -11.57
CA LEU A 54 4.38 6.57 -11.22
C LEU A 54 3.88 7.74 -10.38
N GLU A 55 2.61 8.12 -10.50
CA GLU A 55 1.99 9.17 -9.68
C GLU A 55 1.81 8.75 -8.21
N LEU A 56 1.88 7.44 -7.93
CA LEU A 56 1.74 6.91 -6.58
C LEU A 56 3.06 6.83 -5.82
N LEU A 57 4.20 6.99 -6.50
CA LEU A 57 5.50 6.93 -5.84
C LEU A 57 5.66 8.05 -4.82
N ALA A 58 6.27 7.72 -3.68
CA ALA A 58 6.45 8.61 -2.54
C ALA A 58 5.16 9.13 -1.88
N VAL A 59 3.99 8.62 -2.29
CA VAL A 59 2.71 8.92 -1.64
C VAL A 59 2.71 8.29 -0.24
N PRO A 60 2.46 9.06 0.83
CA PRO A 60 2.27 8.52 2.16
C PRO A 60 1.01 7.64 2.21
N ALA A 61 1.04 6.63 3.05
CA ALA A 61 -0.07 5.71 3.21
C ALA A 61 -0.23 5.28 4.65
N THR A 62 -1.46 5.04 5.05
CA THR A 62 -1.79 4.35 6.29
C THR A 62 -2.23 2.92 5.96
N ILE A 63 -1.65 1.93 6.65
CA ILE A 63 -2.04 0.52 6.56
C ILE A 63 -2.71 0.12 7.87
N VAL A 64 -3.92 -0.41 7.78
CA VAL A 64 -4.63 -1.00 8.92
C VAL A 64 -4.74 -2.49 8.70
N VAL A 65 -4.25 -3.28 9.65
CA VAL A 65 -4.37 -4.74 9.64
C VAL A 65 -5.36 -5.13 10.74
N ALA A 66 -6.43 -5.82 10.35
CA ALA A 66 -7.44 -6.30 11.28
C ALA A 66 -7.81 -7.75 10.94
N GLY A 67 -7.63 -8.67 11.89
CA GLY A 67 -7.82 -10.10 11.64
C GLY A 67 -6.84 -10.66 10.59
N GLY A 68 -5.65 -10.07 10.48
CA GLY A 68 -4.64 -10.43 9.47
C GLY A 68 -4.91 -9.91 8.06
N GLU A 69 -5.99 -9.14 7.85
CA GLU A 69 -6.33 -8.56 6.55
C GLU A 69 -5.86 -7.09 6.47
N PRO A 70 -4.94 -6.76 5.54
CA PRO A 70 -4.45 -5.40 5.38
C PRO A 70 -5.36 -4.55 4.49
N VAL A 71 -5.67 -3.34 4.94
CA VAL A 71 -6.32 -2.29 4.14
C VAL A 71 -5.37 -1.11 4.06
N VAL A 72 -5.08 -0.64 2.85
CA VAL A 72 -4.24 0.54 2.60
C VAL A 72 -5.09 1.74 2.22
N THR A 73 -4.77 2.90 2.79
CA THR A 73 -5.33 4.20 2.40
C THR A 73 -4.17 5.11 2.00
N LEU A 74 -4.23 5.65 0.77
CA LEU A 74 -3.24 6.62 0.29
C LEU A 74 -3.64 8.03 0.74
N GLU A 75 -2.66 8.84 1.09
CA GLU A 75 -2.85 10.20 1.59
C GLU A 75 -2.51 11.23 0.49
N PRO A 76 -3.41 12.20 0.21
CA PRO A 76 -3.22 13.19 -0.86
C PRO A 76 -2.20 14.30 -0.53
#